data_AF-A0A0C3SFI7-F1
#
_entry.id   AF-A0A0C3SFI7-F1
#
_cell.length_a   1.000
_cell.length_b   1.000
_cell.length_c   1.000
_cell.angle_alpha   90.00
_cell.angle_beta   90.00
_cell.angle_gamma   90.00
#
_symmetry.space_group_name_H-M   'P 1'
#
loop_
_entity.id
_entity.type
_entity.pdbx_description
1 polymer ?
#
loop_
_entity_poly.entity_id
_entity_poly.type
_entity_poly.pdbx_seq_one_letter_code
_entity_poly.pdbx_strand_id
1 'polypeptide(L)'
;MSLFQRLWQRIRNPRGYIGRDLEGNRYFEVPNPNDAWGRPKRIVKYREGFDMWTYIAGERRLPVQWTSWLTHTRIYPPSLEELAADLERQKRVQLRAAMIEARDQEEMAQITASTSMAMASMHANAPTSVTGYHPSPTSQNGGK
;
A
#
# COMPACT_ATOMS: atom_id res chain seq x y z
N MET A 1 -36.95 39.67 14.52
CA MET A 1 -36.96 39.19 13.12
C MET A 1 -35.63 38.49 12.78
N SER A 2 -35.47 37.22 13.16
CA SER A 2 -34.21 36.45 13.09
C SER A 2 -34.34 35.24 12.14
N LEU A 3 -34.91 35.48 10.96
CA LEU A 3 -35.01 34.46 9.91
C LEU A 3 -33.68 34.31 9.16
N PHE A 4 -32.99 35.43 8.92
CA PHE A 4 -31.69 35.45 8.24
C PHE A 4 -30.57 34.80 9.06
N GLN A 5 -30.53 35.00 10.38
CA GLN A 5 -29.53 34.38 11.25
C GLN A 5 -29.73 32.87 11.36
N ARG A 6 -30.98 32.38 11.36
CA ARG A 6 -31.32 30.95 11.30
C ARG A 6 -30.97 30.31 9.95
N LEU A 7 -31.16 31.03 8.85
CA LEU A 7 -30.69 30.62 7.52
C LEU A 7 -29.15 30.56 7.47
N TRP A 8 -28.47 31.56 8.02
CA TRP A 8 -27.02 31.65 8.06
C TRP A 8 -26.39 30.56 8.95
N GLN A 9 -26.98 30.26 10.11
CA GLN A 9 -26.53 29.15 10.96
C GLN A 9 -26.76 27.78 10.31
N ARG A 10 -27.82 27.62 9.51
CA ARG A 10 -28.11 26.39 8.73
C ARG A 10 -27.16 26.19 7.54
N ILE A 11 -26.59 27.28 7.03
CA ILE A 11 -25.53 27.27 6.00
C ILE A 11 -24.15 27.04 6.64
N ARG A 12 -23.93 27.54 7.87
CA ARG A 12 -22.64 27.54 8.56
C ARG A 12 -22.35 26.28 9.38
N ASN A 13 -23.36 25.50 9.77
CA ASN A 13 -23.17 24.19 10.41
C ASN A 13 -24.22 23.18 9.87
N PRO A 14 -23.88 22.31 8.89
CA PRO A 14 -24.82 21.30 8.42
C PRO A 14 -25.18 20.40 9.60
N ARG A 15 -26.48 20.17 9.83
CA ARG A 15 -26.95 19.24 10.88
C ARG A 15 -26.14 17.93 10.79
N GLY A 16 -25.54 17.54 11.92
CA GLY A 16 -24.79 16.28 12.00
C GLY A 16 -23.31 16.36 11.67
N TYR A 17 -22.65 17.53 11.69
CA TYR A 17 -21.18 17.58 11.59
C TYR A 17 -20.52 16.84 12.76
N ILE A 18 -19.61 15.92 12.45
CA ILE A 18 -18.92 15.07 13.42
C ILE A 18 -17.45 15.48 13.57
N GLY A 19 -16.78 15.76 12.45
CA GLY A 19 -15.36 16.08 12.49
C GLY A 19 -14.75 16.25 11.12
N ARG A 20 -13.43 16.43 11.11
CA ARG A 20 -12.62 16.50 9.90
C ARG A 20 -11.38 15.64 10.04
N ASP A 21 -10.80 15.24 8.92
CA ASP A 21 -9.49 14.63 8.90
C ASP A 21 -8.36 15.67 8.79
N LEU A 22 -7.13 15.18 8.69
CA LEU A 22 -5.94 16.01 8.50
C LEU A 22 -5.84 16.62 7.09
N GLU A 23 -6.56 16.07 6.11
CA GLU A 23 -6.58 16.58 4.74
C GLU A 23 -7.60 17.71 4.52
N GLY A 24 -8.55 17.87 5.44
CA GLY A 24 -9.62 18.85 5.41
C GLY A 24 -10.97 18.30 4.91
N ASN A 25 -11.10 16.99 4.72
CA ASN A 25 -12.38 16.35 4.45
C ASN A 25 -13.26 16.41 5.70
N ARG A 26 -14.56 16.64 5.51
CA ARG A 26 -15.53 16.84 6.59
C ARG A 26 -16.51 15.68 6.65
N TYR A 27 -16.80 15.22 7.86
CA TYR A 27 -17.62 14.03 8.10
C TYR A 27 -18.90 14.40 8.83
N PHE A 28 -19.98 13.73 8.43
CA PHE A 28 -21.33 14.02 8.90
C PHE A 28 -22.09 12.73 9.22
N GLU A 29 -22.91 12.77 10.26
CA GLU A 29 -23.87 11.73 10.63
C GLU A 29 -25.27 12.33 10.60
N VAL A 30 -26.11 11.84 9.68
CA VAL A 30 -27.43 12.39 9.39
C VAL A 30 -28.47 11.31 9.66
N PRO A 31 -29.57 11.61 10.36
CA PRO A 31 -30.67 10.66 10.50
C PRO A 31 -31.17 10.19 9.14
N ASN A 32 -31.39 8.88 8.98
CA ASN A 32 -31.96 8.31 7.76
C ASN A 32 -33.44 7.96 7.99
N PRO A 33 -34.40 8.83 7.61
CA PRO A 33 -35.82 8.58 7.83
C PRO A 33 -36.36 7.40 7.02
N ASN A 34 -35.63 6.96 5.98
CA ASN A 34 -36.04 5.87 5.11
C ASN A 34 -35.49 4.51 5.55
N ASP A 35 -34.67 4.47 6.61
CA ASP A 35 -34.16 3.21 7.16
C ASP A 35 -35.13 2.68 8.22
N ALA A 36 -35.71 1.51 7.97
CA ALA A 36 -36.62 0.83 8.89
C ALA A 36 -35.97 0.47 10.23
N TRP A 37 -34.64 0.33 10.27
CA TRP A 37 -33.89 0.06 11.50
C TRP A 37 -33.32 1.34 12.15
N GLY A 38 -33.59 2.52 11.56
CA GLY A 38 -33.20 3.81 12.09
C GLY A 38 -31.69 4.06 12.13
N ARG A 39 -30.87 3.36 11.33
CA ARG A 39 -29.42 3.60 11.33
C ARG A 39 -29.12 4.95 10.68
N PRO A 40 -28.32 5.81 11.34
CA PRO A 40 -27.95 7.09 10.76
C PRO A 40 -27.02 6.89 9.56
N LYS A 41 -27.17 7.73 8.55
CA LYS A 41 -26.29 7.75 7.38
C LYS A 41 -25.03 8.54 7.69
N ARG A 42 -23.86 7.95 7.43
CA ARG A 42 -22.55 8.59 7.58
C ARG A 42 -22.03 9.00 6.22
N ILE A 43 -21.61 10.26 6.09
CA ILE A 43 -21.30 10.90 4.81
C ILE A 43 -19.98 11.68 4.94
N VAL A 44 -19.16 11.62 3.91
CA VAL A 44 -17.98 12.47 3.74
C VAL A 44 -18.25 13.57 2.72
N LYS A 45 -17.80 14.78 3.02
CA LYS A 45 -17.65 15.87 2.07
C LYS A 45 -16.17 16.10 1.87
N TYR A 46 -15.69 15.85 0.66
CA TYR A 46 -14.31 16.08 0.29
C TYR A 46 -13.97 17.57 0.36
N ARG A 47 -12.69 17.87 0.59
CA ARG A 47 -12.20 19.26 0.59
C ARG A 47 -12.39 19.89 -0.79
N GLU A 48 -12.58 21.21 -0.82
CA GLU A 48 -12.77 21.95 -2.07
C GLU A 48 -11.58 21.74 -3.02
N GLY A 49 -11.87 21.57 -4.31
CA GLY A 49 -10.88 21.28 -5.35
C GLY A 49 -10.54 19.79 -5.53
N PHE A 50 -11.14 18.89 -4.75
CA PHE A 50 -11.01 17.45 -4.94
C PHE A 50 -12.38 16.82 -5.10
N ASP A 51 -12.59 16.22 -6.27
CA ASP A 51 -13.82 15.49 -6.55
C ASP A 51 -13.75 14.07 -6.01
N MET A 52 -14.93 13.49 -5.82
CA MET A 52 -15.11 12.09 -5.42
C MET A 52 -14.30 11.12 -6.30
N TRP A 53 -14.12 11.44 -7.58
CA TRP A 53 -13.36 10.63 -8.53
C TRP A 53 -11.90 10.46 -8.15
N THR A 54 -11.24 11.47 -7.58
CA THR A 54 -9.84 11.37 -7.14
C THR A 54 -9.67 10.31 -6.05
N TYR A 55 -10.69 10.13 -5.21
CA TYR A 55 -10.68 9.12 -4.16
C TYR A 55 -11.05 7.73 -4.71
N ILE A 56 -12.00 7.64 -5.65
CA ILE A 56 -12.41 6.37 -6.26
C ILE A 56 -11.31 5.80 -7.18
N ALA A 57 -10.63 6.65 -7.95
CA ALA A 57 -9.54 6.26 -8.84
C ALA A 57 -8.29 5.77 -8.07
N GLY A 58 -8.26 5.94 -6.75
CA GLY A 58 -7.18 5.47 -5.89
C GLY A 58 -5.98 6.41 -5.79
N GLU A 59 -6.03 7.57 -6.46
CA GLU A 59 -5.01 8.63 -6.33
C GLU A 59 -4.93 9.18 -4.91
N ARG A 60 -6.08 9.22 -4.21
CA ARG A 60 -6.18 9.59 -2.80
C ARG A 60 -6.98 8.56 -2.02
N ARG A 61 -6.63 8.37 -0.76
CA ARG A 61 -7.35 7.45 0.14
C ARG A 61 -7.72 8.19 1.41
N LEU A 62 -8.96 8.00 1.85
CA LEU A 62 -9.40 8.48 3.16
C LEU A 62 -8.62 7.74 4.26
N PRO A 63 -8.35 8.39 5.41
CA PRO A 63 -7.77 7.70 6.56
C PRO A 63 -8.61 6.48 6.94
N VAL A 64 -7.95 5.36 7.21
CA VAL A 64 -8.61 4.07 7.48
C VAL A 64 -9.61 4.17 8.64
N GLN A 65 -9.29 4.97 9.66
CA GLN A 65 -10.12 5.17 10.84
C GLN A 65 -11.45 5.85 10.48
N TRP A 66 -11.42 6.81 9.55
CA TRP A 66 -12.62 7.45 9.03
C TRP A 66 -13.41 6.51 8.12
N THR A 67 -12.74 5.70 7.30
CA THR A 67 -13.40 4.68 6.47
C THR A 67 -14.14 3.67 7.35
N SER A 68 -13.52 3.16 8.42
CA SER A 68 -14.17 2.25 9.38
C SER A 68 -15.35 2.88 10.12
N TRP A 69 -15.29 4.19 10.39
CA TRP A 69 -16.42 4.92 10.95
C TRP A 69 -17.54 5.08 9.91
N LEU A 70 -17.23 5.44 8.66
CA LEU A 70 -18.21 5.56 7.58
C LEU A 70 -18.94 4.25 7.28
N THR A 71 -18.27 3.09 7.42
CA THR A 71 -18.86 1.76 7.22
C THR A 71 -19.56 1.20 8.46
N HIS A 72 -19.72 2.01 9.52
CA HIS A 72 -20.29 1.62 10.81
C HIS A 72 -19.59 0.46 11.52
N THR A 73 -18.38 0.08 11.07
CA THR A 73 -17.53 -0.89 11.78
C THR A 73 -17.01 -0.30 13.09
N ARG A 74 -16.83 1.02 13.13
CA ARG A 74 -16.46 1.78 14.32
C ARG A 74 -17.63 2.63 14.80
N ILE A 75 -17.91 2.60 16.11
CA ILE A 75 -19.01 3.36 16.72
C ILE A 75 -18.64 4.84 16.78
N TYR A 76 -17.50 5.16 17.41
CA TYR A 76 -17.05 6.53 17.65
C TYR A 76 -16.15 7.05 16.53
N PRO A 77 -16.26 8.34 16.15
CA PRO A 77 -15.37 8.94 15.17
C PRO A 77 -13.92 8.98 15.68
N PRO A 78 -12.92 8.95 14.80
CA PRO A 78 -11.52 9.13 15.19
C PRO A 78 -11.23 10.57 15.64
N SER A 79 -10.22 10.72 16.50
CA SER A 79 -9.71 12.03 16.92
C SER A 79 -8.59 12.51 15.99
N LEU A 80 -8.34 13.83 15.94
CA LEU A 80 -7.22 14.38 15.16
C LEU A 80 -5.86 13.88 15.65
N GLU A 81 -5.70 13.69 16.95
CA GLU A 81 -4.48 13.16 17.56
C GLU A 81 -4.23 11.71 17.14
N GLU A 82 -5.28 10.88 17.12
CA GLU A 82 -5.20 9.50 16.65
C GLU A 82 -4.73 9.44 15.19
N LEU A 83 -5.29 10.30 14.33
CA LEU A 83 -4.90 10.38 12.93
C LEU A 83 -3.44 10.83 12.77
N ALA A 84 -2.99 11.79 13.57
CA ALA A 84 -1.61 12.28 13.54
C ALA A 84 -0.62 11.20 14.00
N ALA A 85 -0.96 10.49 15.09
CA ALA A 85 -0.17 9.38 15.61
C ALA A 85 -0.08 8.23 14.59
N ASP A 86 -1.17 7.92 13.89
CA ASP A 86 -1.15 6.88 12.86
C ASP A 86 -0.30 7.29 11.64
N LEU A 87 -0.36 8.55 11.20
CA LEU A 87 0.54 9.05 10.15
C LEU A 87 2.01 8.92 10.56
N GLU A 88 2.35 9.25 11.80
CA GLU A 88 3.71 9.10 12.30
C GLU A 88 4.13 7.63 12.34
N ARG A 89 3.24 6.75 12.81
CA ARG A 89 3.45 5.30 12.78
C ARG A 89 3.71 4.80 11.36
N GLN A 90 2.92 5.22 10.38
CA GLN A 90 3.11 4.84 8.97
C GLN A 90 4.49 5.25 8.45
N LYS A 91 4.93 6.48 8.75
CA LYS A 91 6.29 6.95 8.40
C LYS A 91 7.38 6.09 9.02
N ARG A 92 7.27 5.77 10.31
CA ARG A 92 8.24 4.90 11.01
C ARG A 92 8.27 3.50 10.40
N VAL A 93 7.12 2.94 10.04
CA VAL A 93 7.04 1.62 9.40
C VAL A 93 7.70 1.64 8.02
N GLN A 94 7.45 2.66 7.21
CA GLN A 94 8.10 2.80 5.90
C GLN A 94 9.62 2.89 6.02
N LEU A 95 10.14 3.68 6.96
CA LEU A 95 11.57 3.76 7.20
C LEU A 95 12.17 2.42 7.62
N ARG A 96 11.50 1.69 8.53
CA ARG A 96 11.95 0.35 8.94
C ARG A 96 11.90 -0.66 7.80
N ALA A 97 10.85 -0.62 6.99
CA ALA A 97 10.74 -1.48 5.82
C ALA A 97 11.89 -1.23 4.84
N ALA A 98 12.20 0.03 4.54
CA ALA A 98 13.32 0.39 3.67
C ALA A 98 14.68 -0.08 4.22
N MET A 99 14.90 -0.01 5.54
CA MET A 99 16.12 -0.53 6.18
C MET A 99 16.23 -2.05 6.07
N ILE A 100 15.12 -2.77 6.25
CA ILE A 100 15.08 -4.23 6.08
C ILE A 100 15.35 -4.58 4.62
N GLU A 101 14.68 -3.92 3.67
CA GLU A 101 14.88 -4.15 2.23
C GLU A 101 16.34 -3.91 1.81
N ALA A 102 16.99 -2.86 2.32
CA ALA A 102 18.40 -2.60 2.03
C ALA A 102 19.31 -3.72 2.59
N ARG A 103 19.05 -4.15 3.83
CA ARG A 103 19.78 -5.26 4.45
C ARG A 103 19.59 -6.56 3.68
N ASP A 104 18.36 -6.88 3.30
CA ASP A 104 18.01 -8.08 2.55
C ASP A 104 18.71 -8.07 1.19
N GLN A 105 18.78 -6.91 0.51
CA GLN A 105 19.51 -6.78 -0.76
C GLN A 105 21.02 -7.02 -0.59
N GLU A 106 21.64 -6.49 0.47
CA GLU A 106 23.05 -6.73 0.78
C GLU A 106 23.33 -8.21 1.08
N GLU A 107 22.48 -8.86 1.89
CA GLU A 107 22.59 -10.28 2.20
C GLU A 107 22.43 -11.14 0.93
N MET A 108 21.45 -10.82 0.06
CA MET A 108 21.27 -11.51 -1.22
C MET A 108 22.46 -11.31 -2.17
N ALA A 109 23.06 -10.11 -2.22
CA ALA A 109 24.24 -9.84 -3.02
C ALA A 109 25.47 -10.65 -2.52
N GLN A 110 25.66 -10.74 -1.20
CA GLN A 110 26.72 -11.54 -0.60
C GLN A 110 26.53 -13.04 -0.86
N ILE A 111 25.31 -13.56 -0.73
CA ILE A 111 24.99 -14.97 -1.04
C ILE A 111 25.24 -15.27 -2.52
N THR A 112 24.83 -14.36 -3.41
CA THR A 112 25.05 -14.53 -4.86
C THR A 112 26.54 -14.52 -5.19
N ALA A 113 27.32 -13.60 -4.62
CA ALA A 113 28.76 -13.51 -4.83
C ALA A 113 29.51 -14.72 -4.26
N SER A 114 29.16 -15.17 -3.06
CA SER A 114 29.76 -16.36 -2.45
C SER A 114 29.45 -17.63 -3.26
N THR A 115 28.22 -17.77 -3.74
CA THR A 115 27.80 -18.88 -4.60
C THR A 115 28.53 -18.85 -5.94
N SER A 116 28.65 -17.68 -6.58
CA SER A 116 29.39 -17.56 -7.85
C SER A 116 30.87 -17.85 -7.69
N MET A 117 31.51 -17.40 -6.60
CA MET A 117 32.89 -17.73 -6.27
C MET A 117 33.09 -19.24 -6.03
N ALA A 118 32.17 -19.89 -5.31
CA ALA A 118 32.22 -21.34 -5.10
C ALA A 118 32.05 -22.12 -6.42
N MET A 119 31.14 -21.70 -7.30
CA MET A 119 30.97 -22.34 -8.62
C MET A 119 32.20 -22.16 -9.52
N ALA A 120 32.85 -21.00 -9.47
CA ALA A 120 34.06 -20.73 -10.24
C ALA A 120 35.25 -21.59 -9.78
N SER A 121 35.43 -21.76 -8.46
CA SER A 121 36.49 -22.61 -7.92
C SER A 121 36.28 -24.10 -8.24
N MET A 122 35.02 -24.58 -8.27
CA MET A 122 34.70 -25.93 -8.72
C MET A 122 35.05 -26.16 -10.20
N HIS A 123 34.80 -25.18 -11.09
CA HIS A 123 35.18 -25.29 -12.51
C HIS A 123 36.70 -25.23 -12.72
N ALA A 124 37.43 -24.42 -11.95
CA ALA A 124 38.88 -24.32 -12.05
C ALA A 124 39.60 -25.61 -11.61
N ASN A 125 39.04 -26.34 -10.64
CA ASN A 125 39.55 -27.63 -10.18
C ASN A 125 38.96 -28.84 -10.91
N ALA A 126 38.12 -28.63 -11.92
CA ALA A 126 37.63 -29.72 -12.75
C ALA A 126 38.80 -30.28 -13.59
N PRO A 127 39.11 -31.58 -13.52
CA PRO A 127 40.15 -32.14 -14.37
C PRO A 127 39.72 -31.95 -15.83
N THR A 128 40.49 -31.17 -16.58
CA THR A 128 40.39 -31.09 -18.04
C THR A 128 40.76 -32.45 -18.61
N SER A 129 39.82 -33.39 -18.62
CA SER A 129 39.85 -34.53 -19.51
C SER A 129 39.65 -34.02 -20.92
N VAL A 130 40.73 -33.50 -21.51
CA VAL A 130 40.89 -33.40 -22.95
C VAL A 130 40.95 -34.83 -23.47
N THR A 131 39.77 -35.41 -23.68
CA THR A 131 39.61 -36.67 -24.39
C THR A 131 40.03 -36.39 -25.83
N GLY A 132 41.26 -36.77 -26.16
CA GLY A 132 41.78 -36.74 -27.52
C GLY A 132 40.85 -37.54 -28.43
N TYR A 133 40.04 -36.85 -29.22
CA TYR A 133 39.30 -37.46 -30.31
C TYR A 133 40.31 -37.73 -31.43
N HIS A 134 40.81 -38.97 -31.48
CA HIS A 134 41.57 -39.48 -32.61
C HIS A 134 40.56 -40.11 -33.60
N PRO A 135 40.26 -39.49 -34.74
CA PRO A 135 39.54 -40.19 -35.79
C PRO A 135 40.50 -41.22 -36.41
N SER A 136 40.36 -42.49 -36.02
CA SER A 136 41.09 -43.57 -36.67
C SER A 136 40.58 -43.74 -38.11
N PRO A 137 41.48 -43.88 -39.10
CA PRO A 137 41.11 -44.03 -40.51
C PRO A 137 40.56 -45.43 -40.76
N THR A 138 39.37 -45.51 -41.36
CA THR A 138 38.82 -46.76 -41.90
C THR A 138 39.71 -47.26 -43.03
N SER A 139 40.55 -48.25 -42.73
CA SER A 139 41.31 -48.99 -43.75
C SER A 139 40.42 -50.04 -44.41
N GLN A 140 40.31 -49.93 -45.73
CA GLN A 140 39.85 -50.99 -46.62
C GLN A 140 40.80 -52.20 -46.56
N ASN A 141 40.24 -53.42 -46.50
CA ASN A 141 40.65 -54.66 -47.18
C ASN A 141 39.87 -55.83 -46.57
N GLY A 142 39.28 -56.80 -47.27
CA GLY A 142 39.24 -57.15 -48.69
C GLY A 142 38.68 -58.58 -48.81
N GLY A 143 38.18 -58.94 -50.00
CA GLY A 143 38.11 -60.33 -50.47
C GLY A 143 36.76 -61.05 -50.33
N LYS A 144 35.96 -61.08 -51.41
CA LYS A 144 35.95 -62.15 -52.42
C LYS A 144 35.14 -61.71 -53.63
#